data_AF-A0A9P1EV50-F1
#
_entry.id   AF-A0A9P1EV50-F1
#
_cell.length_a   1.000
_cell.length_b   1.000
_cell.length_c   1.000
_cell.angle_alpha   90.00
_cell.angle_beta   90.00
_cell.angle_gamma   90.00
#
_symmetry.space_group_name_H-M   'P 1'
#
loop_
_entity.id
_entity.type
_entity.pdbx_description
1 polymer ?
#
loop_
_entity_poly.entity_id
_entity_poly.type
_entity_poly.pdbx_seq_one_letter_code
_entity_poly.pdbx_strand_id
1 'polypeptide(L)'
;MKSVVIVAVLSILPSLTDASNATTKRATCPNGFKLYERTPTARNKFTKQWCLKVVENEDVYDRPTARSVCMDYDAVISTVANQKELDDVNALIRKNNKRVAVDGVFNPKCRGFSDWRMRKFGGLCAKEKELFILEDDHTDPAFIFKKWTGEPPTTSDKYQENGDSTEIFTIAECLSLNNLIALGNQGNLKDFLCGEEPDKQVGEVAFFGVLCGLQSADPKCAEGFTLFHRTPTAKNNFTKEWCIAVVDSKLSENRDDAVSVCATFGSTITLPENANELEFITKNININDAKLVAVDGEVTPKCKHVAMKHRYANSTKDCQMDTKLFEYYDSNTDPTFIKTQFIDPIPNRRSAFYDSSYPIKRNYAGSCMVVTKSDSNNVTISVPETYFCNGQLVNKNSANVQSVACGRHPN
;
A
#
# COMPACT_ATOMS: atom_id res chain seq x y z
N MET A 1 -35.55 48.74 -44.59
CA MET A 1 -36.72 47.83 -44.51
C MET A 1 -36.24 46.41 -44.75
N LYS A 2 -36.68 45.49 -43.87
CA LYS A 2 -36.47 44.02 -43.85
C LYS A 2 -35.07 43.54 -43.43
N SER A 3 -34.92 43.47 -42.11
CA SER A 3 -33.88 42.77 -41.37
C SER A 3 -33.88 41.27 -41.67
N VAL A 4 -32.69 40.73 -41.91
CA VAL A 4 -32.42 39.29 -41.99
C VAL A 4 -32.09 38.82 -40.58
N VAL A 5 -32.98 38.02 -39.98
CA VAL A 5 -32.74 37.34 -38.71
C VAL A 5 -32.32 35.92 -39.03
N ILE A 6 -31.03 35.64 -38.87
CA ILE A 6 -30.47 34.28 -38.90
C ILE A 6 -30.72 33.68 -37.52
N VAL A 7 -31.63 32.70 -37.45
CA VAL A 7 -31.86 31.88 -36.26
C VAL A 7 -30.78 30.80 -36.25
N ALA A 8 -29.68 31.05 -35.53
CA ALA A 8 -28.73 30.02 -35.14
C ALA A 8 -29.31 29.28 -33.93
N VAL A 9 -29.77 28.04 -34.15
CA VAL A 9 -30.15 27.13 -33.07
C VAL A 9 -28.86 26.66 -32.39
N LEU A 10 -28.46 27.35 -31.33
CA LEU A 10 -27.46 26.85 -30.39
C LEU A 10 -28.07 25.67 -29.62
N SER A 11 -27.69 24.45 -30.00
CA SER A 11 -27.93 23.27 -29.19
C SER A 11 -27.10 23.36 -27.91
N ILE A 12 -27.76 23.69 -26.80
CA ILE A 12 -27.23 23.65 -25.44
C ILE A 12 -27.04 22.18 -25.07
N LEU A 13 -25.81 21.69 -25.19
CA LEU A 13 -25.38 20.47 -24.51
C LEU A 13 -25.12 20.85 -23.04
N PRO A 14 -25.77 20.21 -22.05
CA PRO A 14 -25.34 20.35 -20.68
C PRO A 14 -23.96 19.73 -20.55
N SER A 15 -22.98 20.56 -20.21
CA SER A 15 -21.66 20.16 -19.76
C SER A 15 -21.82 19.29 -18.51
N LEU A 16 -21.72 17.97 -18.69
CA LEU A 16 -21.45 17.01 -17.62
C LEU A 16 -20.01 17.20 -17.16
N THR A 17 -19.78 18.27 -16.39
CA THR A 17 -18.65 18.35 -15.46
C THR A 17 -19.16 17.87 -14.12
N ASP A 18 -19.32 16.56 -13.96
CA ASP A 18 -19.24 15.97 -12.63
C ASP A 18 -17.80 15.50 -12.45
N ALA A 19 -17.07 16.36 -11.76
CA ALA A 19 -15.73 16.15 -11.32
C ALA A 19 -15.66 14.86 -10.49
N SER A 20 -14.69 14.02 -10.88
CA SER A 20 -13.93 13.13 -10.03
C SER A 20 -14.01 13.48 -8.53
N ASN A 21 -14.84 12.73 -7.80
CA ASN A 21 -14.64 12.48 -6.38
C ASN A 21 -14.33 10.99 -6.21
N ALA A 22 -13.24 10.54 -6.83
CA ALA A 22 -12.48 9.43 -6.28
C ALA A 22 -11.86 9.94 -4.97
N THR A 23 -12.59 9.82 -3.87
CA THR A 23 -12.01 9.98 -2.53
C THR A 23 -10.97 8.88 -2.37
N THR A 24 -9.74 9.19 -2.75
CA THR A 24 -8.55 8.42 -2.42
C THR A 24 -8.54 8.32 -0.91
N LYS A 25 -8.83 7.13 -0.36
CA LYS A 25 -8.78 6.91 1.08
C LYS A 25 -7.39 7.30 1.55
N ARG A 26 -7.36 8.32 2.39
CA ARG A 26 -6.16 8.98 2.88
C ARG A 26 -5.44 8.00 3.80
N ALA A 27 -4.16 7.75 3.57
CA ALA A 27 -3.37 6.93 4.49
C ALA A 27 -3.59 7.40 5.93
N THR A 28 -3.76 6.46 6.85
CA THR A 28 -4.02 6.75 8.25
C THR A 28 -2.81 6.40 9.08
N CYS A 29 -2.43 7.31 9.96
CA CYS A 29 -1.43 7.04 10.99
C CYS A 29 -2.10 6.51 12.27
N PRO A 30 -1.41 5.66 13.05
CA PRO A 30 -1.83 5.32 14.40
C PRO A 30 -2.07 6.56 15.27
N ASN A 31 -2.87 6.40 16.32
CA ASN A 31 -3.25 7.50 17.21
C ASN A 31 -2.03 8.30 17.71
N GLY A 32 -2.06 9.62 17.51
CA GLY A 32 -1.01 10.54 17.92
C GLY A 32 0.14 10.69 16.92
N PHE A 33 0.22 9.86 15.88
CA PHE A 33 1.14 10.07 14.76
C PHE A 33 0.49 10.95 13.70
N LYS A 34 1.28 11.84 13.11
CA LYS A 34 0.86 12.73 12.03
C LYS A 34 1.40 12.21 10.70
N LEU A 35 0.54 12.16 9.69
CA LEU A 35 0.91 11.75 8.33
C LEU A 35 1.66 12.87 7.61
N TYR A 36 2.76 12.51 6.98
CA TYR A 36 3.51 13.35 6.06
C TYR A 36 3.66 12.67 4.71
N GLU A 37 3.55 13.47 3.65
CA GLU A 37 3.88 13.05 2.29
C GLU A 37 5.33 13.40 2.00
N ARG A 38 6.07 12.42 1.48
CA ARG A 38 7.48 12.54 1.12
C ARG A 38 7.65 12.35 -0.38
N THR A 39 8.67 13.01 -0.94
CA THR A 39 9.06 12.76 -2.33
C THR A 39 9.80 11.43 -2.41
N PRO A 40 9.32 10.44 -3.18
CA PRO A 40 9.95 9.12 -3.22
C PRO A 40 11.28 9.19 -3.98
N THR A 41 12.36 8.71 -3.37
CA THR A 41 13.70 8.62 -3.97
C THR A 41 14.31 7.25 -3.67
N ALA A 42 15.32 6.84 -4.46
CA ALA A 42 16.04 5.60 -4.15
C ALA A 42 16.73 5.62 -2.77
N ARG A 43 17.02 6.82 -2.23
CA ARG A 43 17.69 7.03 -0.94
C ARG A 43 16.77 6.90 0.26
N ASN A 44 15.45 7.03 0.07
CA ASN A 44 14.44 6.85 1.11
C ASN A 44 13.57 5.61 0.89
N LYS A 45 14.09 4.62 0.14
CA LYS A 45 13.35 3.41 -0.25
C LYS A 45 12.00 3.68 -0.94
N PHE A 46 11.90 4.80 -1.66
CA PHE A 46 10.65 5.25 -2.29
C PHE A 46 9.49 5.50 -1.29
N THR A 47 9.81 5.86 -0.05
CA THR A 47 8.83 6.20 0.98
C THR A 47 8.00 7.40 0.52
N LYS A 48 6.69 7.19 0.33
CA LYS A 48 5.74 8.25 -0.08
C LYS A 48 5.00 8.86 1.10
N GLN A 49 4.72 8.05 2.11
CA GLN A 49 3.90 8.39 3.26
C GLN A 49 4.60 7.89 4.51
N TRP A 50 4.77 8.79 5.47
CA TRP A 50 5.49 8.51 6.70
C TRP A 50 4.76 9.15 7.87
N CYS A 51 4.58 8.37 8.93
CA CYS A 51 3.91 8.81 10.13
C CYS A 51 4.96 9.21 11.16
N LEU A 52 4.93 10.45 11.64
CA LEU A 52 5.86 10.94 12.66
C LEU A 52 5.14 11.35 13.94
N LYS A 53 5.78 11.11 15.08
CA LYS A 53 5.35 11.55 16.41
C LYS A 53 6.58 11.85 17.27
N VAL A 54 6.54 12.93 18.03
CA VAL A 54 7.47 13.11 19.16
C VAL A 54 6.88 12.36 20.35
N VAL A 55 7.58 11.32 20.80
CA VAL A 55 7.20 10.54 21.99
C VAL A 55 7.92 11.14 23.19
N GLU A 56 7.14 11.55 24.19
CA GLU A 56 7.68 12.22 25.38
C GLU A 56 8.46 11.24 26.26
N ASN A 57 9.74 11.54 26.47
CA ASN A 57 10.66 10.81 27.35
C ASN A 57 11.92 11.66 27.55
N GLU A 58 12.30 11.96 28.79
CA GLU A 58 13.43 12.86 29.11
C GLU A 58 14.79 12.13 29.09
N ASP A 59 14.78 10.80 29.19
CA ASP A 59 15.97 9.95 29.35
C ASP A 59 16.55 9.46 28.01
N VAL A 60 16.21 10.13 26.90
CA VAL A 60 16.60 9.75 25.54
C VAL A 60 17.98 10.27 25.12
N TYR A 61 18.91 10.39 26.07
CA TYR A 61 20.28 10.85 25.85
C TYR A 61 21.22 9.73 25.38
N ASP A 62 20.75 8.48 25.32
CA ASP A 62 21.44 7.37 24.65
C ASP A 62 20.56 6.71 23.57
N ARG A 63 21.22 6.11 22.58
CA ARG A 63 20.56 5.51 21.41
C ARG A 63 19.72 4.28 21.75
N PRO A 64 20.21 3.31 22.54
CA PRO A 64 19.39 2.19 23.00
C PRO A 64 18.07 2.63 23.62
N THR A 65 18.09 3.61 24.53
CA THR A 65 16.88 4.13 25.18
C THR A 65 15.96 4.81 24.17
N ALA A 66 16.49 5.72 23.34
CA ALA A 66 15.70 6.41 22.31
C ALA A 66 15.02 5.42 21.34
N ARG A 67 15.70 4.33 20.97
CA ARG A 67 15.12 3.25 20.16
C ARG A 67 14.03 2.48 20.89
N SER A 68 14.29 2.09 22.14
CA SER A 68 13.33 1.35 22.97
C SER A 68 12.01 2.11 23.09
N VAL A 69 12.08 3.43 23.30
CA VAL A 69 10.89 4.29 23.39
C VAL A 69 10.07 4.28 22.10
N CYS A 70 10.71 4.25 20.92
CA CYS A 70 9.98 4.16 19.66
C CYS A 70 9.42 2.74 19.41
N MET A 71 10.12 1.70 19.86
CA MET A 71 9.67 0.31 19.72
C MET A 71 8.36 0.02 20.45
N ASP A 72 8.07 0.72 21.55
CA ASP A 72 6.78 0.62 22.27
C ASP A 72 5.56 1.02 21.40
N TYR A 73 5.80 1.65 20.25
CA TYR A 73 4.78 2.10 19.30
C TYR A 73 4.89 1.42 17.92
N ASP A 74 5.61 0.30 17.82
CA ASP A 74 5.96 -0.35 16.55
C ASP A 74 6.64 0.63 15.56
N ALA A 75 7.40 1.59 16.11
CA ALA A 75 8.06 2.65 15.38
C ALA A 75 9.58 2.54 15.49
N VAL A 76 10.27 3.24 14.59
CA VAL A 76 11.72 3.41 14.63
C VAL A 76 12.08 4.83 15.02
N ILE A 77 13.28 5.03 15.59
CA ILE A 77 13.82 6.39 15.71
C ILE A 77 13.94 6.98 14.30
N SER A 78 13.50 8.22 14.11
CA SER A 78 13.40 8.83 12.79
C SER A 78 13.88 10.28 12.80
N THR A 79 13.95 10.86 11.61
CA THR A 79 14.30 12.27 11.41
C THR A 79 13.41 12.89 10.34
N VAL A 80 13.55 14.21 10.15
CA VAL A 80 12.69 14.98 9.24
C VAL A 80 13.23 14.99 7.81
N ALA A 81 12.35 14.81 6.83
CA ALA A 81 12.70 14.74 5.41
C ALA A 81 12.48 16.06 4.65
N ASN A 82 11.74 17.01 5.21
CA ASN A 82 11.38 18.25 4.55
C ASN A 82 11.05 19.38 5.54
N GLN A 83 10.84 20.59 5.01
CA GLN A 83 10.61 21.79 5.83
C GLN A 83 9.32 21.71 6.64
N LYS A 84 8.27 21.07 6.10
CA LYS A 84 6.99 20.93 6.80
C LYS A 84 7.12 20.06 8.06
N GLU A 85 7.76 18.90 7.93
CA GLU A 85 8.08 18.03 9.07
C GLU A 85 8.90 18.76 10.13
N LEU A 86 9.92 19.53 9.69
CA LEU A 86 10.78 20.30 10.58
C LEU A 86 10.01 21.41 11.32
N ASP A 87 9.13 22.15 10.64
CA ASP A 87 8.35 23.24 11.24
C ASP A 87 7.39 22.73 12.31
N ASP A 88 6.74 21.59 12.05
CA ASP A 88 5.83 20.93 12.97
C ASP A 88 6.57 20.42 14.24
N VAL A 89 7.73 19.78 14.07
CA VAL A 89 8.56 19.35 15.20
C VAL A 89 9.08 20.57 15.99
N ASN A 90 9.53 21.61 15.30
CA ASN A 90 9.97 22.85 15.93
C ASN A 90 8.87 23.55 16.74
N ALA A 91 7.61 23.46 16.33
CA ALA A 91 6.51 24.00 17.12
C ALA A 91 6.40 23.30 18.50
N LEU A 92 6.62 21.99 18.55
CA LEU A 92 6.66 21.22 19.80
C LEU A 92 7.89 21.58 20.64
N ILE A 93 9.05 21.67 20.02
CA ILE A 93 10.31 22.06 20.69
C ILE A 93 10.17 23.46 21.31
N ARG A 94 9.59 24.44 20.59
CA ARG A 94 9.32 25.79 21.10
C ARG A 94 8.32 25.79 22.25
N LYS A 95 7.25 25.01 22.14
CA LYS A 95 6.22 24.91 23.19
C LYS A 95 6.81 24.38 24.50
N ASN A 96 7.71 23.41 24.44
CA ASN A 96 8.30 22.77 25.61
C ASN A 96 9.61 23.42 26.08
N ASN A 97 10.21 24.31 25.27
CA ASN A 97 11.53 24.89 25.49
C ASN A 97 12.60 23.83 25.83
N LYS A 98 12.55 22.70 25.12
CA LYS A 98 13.39 21.50 25.31
C LYS A 98 13.76 20.92 23.94
N ARG A 99 14.75 20.03 23.87
CA ARG A 99 15.22 19.41 22.61
C ARG A 99 14.64 18.02 22.38
N VAL A 100 14.68 17.55 21.12
CA VAL A 100 14.21 16.21 20.71
C VAL A 100 15.37 15.39 20.16
N ALA A 101 15.51 14.14 20.60
CA ALA A 101 16.43 13.18 20.00
C ALA A 101 15.90 12.72 18.63
N VAL A 102 16.77 12.65 17.62
CA VAL A 102 16.42 12.23 16.26
C VAL A 102 17.39 11.19 15.73
N ASP A 103 16.99 10.49 14.67
CA ASP A 103 17.86 9.53 14.02
C ASP A 103 19.12 10.20 13.44
N GLY A 104 20.23 9.47 13.58
CA GLY A 104 21.56 9.88 13.15
C GLY A 104 22.65 9.37 14.08
N VAL A 105 23.66 8.73 13.49
CA VAL A 105 24.85 8.23 14.18
C VAL A 105 26.11 8.69 13.47
N PHE A 106 27.17 8.96 14.23
CA PHE A 106 28.50 9.18 13.67
C PHE A 106 28.93 8.01 12.78
N ASN A 107 29.37 8.31 11.56
CA ASN A 107 29.74 7.29 10.59
C ASN A 107 31.00 6.54 11.06
N PRO A 108 30.91 5.22 11.33
CA PRO A 108 32.06 4.44 11.82
C PRO A 108 33.24 4.44 10.85
N LYS A 109 33.01 4.64 9.54
CA LYS A 109 34.08 4.73 8.54
C LYS A 109 34.97 5.97 8.72
N CYS A 110 34.47 6.98 9.43
CA CYS A 110 35.24 8.17 9.80
C CYS A 110 36.11 7.93 11.04
N ARG A 111 36.04 6.76 11.70
CA ARG A 111 36.94 6.38 12.80
C ARG A 111 38.26 5.83 12.23
N GLY A 112 39.24 6.70 12.03
CA GLY A 112 40.61 6.30 11.66
C GLY A 112 41.46 6.02 12.89
N PHE A 113 41.96 4.79 13.05
CA PHE A 113 42.81 4.37 14.19
C PHE A 113 44.21 5.01 14.21
N SER A 114 44.64 5.71 13.15
CA SER A 114 46.01 6.18 12.97
C SER A 114 46.26 7.66 13.30
N ASP A 115 45.25 8.45 13.66
CA ASP A 115 45.41 9.89 13.86
C ASP A 115 44.97 10.33 15.27
N TRP A 116 45.93 10.41 16.18
CA TRP A 116 45.73 10.96 17.53
C TRP A 116 45.33 12.45 17.52
N ARG A 117 45.35 13.10 16.35
CA ARG A 117 44.86 14.45 16.12
C ARG A 117 43.67 14.44 15.14
N MET A 118 42.51 14.01 15.61
CA MET A 118 41.19 14.44 15.10
C MET A 118 40.96 15.99 15.20
N ARG A 119 42.03 16.82 15.10
CA ARG A 119 42.05 18.30 15.12
C ARG A 119 42.08 18.94 13.71
N LYS A 120 41.96 18.20 12.61
CA LYS A 120 41.69 18.78 11.28
C LYS A 120 41.05 17.71 10.42
N PHE A 121 39.74 17.80 10.16
CA PHE A 121 39.00 16.89 9.27
C PHE A 121 39.65 16.84 7.88
N GLY A 122 40.62 15.95 7.71
CA GLY A 122 41.40 15.73 6.48
C GLY A 122 41.40 14.24 6.16
N GLY A 123 40.46 13.83 5.30
CA GLY A 123 40.19 12.44 4.92
C GLY A 123 38.81 12.33 4.27
N LEU A 124 38.36 11.12 3.88
CA LEU A 124 37.08 10.83 3.19
C LEU A 124 35.85 11.61 3.74
N CYS A 125 35.83 11.94 5.03
CA CYS A 125 34.75 12.67 5.71
C CYS A 125 34.95 14.20 5.82
N ALA A 126 35.96 14.78 5.18
CA ALA A 126 36.32 16.22 5.22
C ALA A 126 35.31 17.17 4.55
N LYS A 127 34.22 16.63 4.02
CA LYS A 127 33.07 17.38 3.52
C LYS A 127 31.86 16.76 4.19
N GLU A 128 31.04 17.59 4.84
CA GLU A 128 29.80 17.37 5.60
C GLU A 128 28.85 16.22 5.18
N LYS A 129 29.10 15.58 4.04
CA LYS A 129 28.26 14.57 3.39
C LYS A 129 28.39 13.15 3.95
N GLU A 130 29.38 12.85 4.79
CA GLU A 130 29.60 11.49 5.30
C GLU A 130 29.88 11.39 6.80
N LEU A 131 29.86 12.50 7.56
CA LEU A 131 30.22 12.45 9.00
C LEU A 131 29.16 11.74 9.85
N PHE A 132 27.89 11.91 9.50
CA PHE A 132 26.77 11.21 10.11
C PHE A 132 26.00 10.41 9.07
N ILE A 133 25.42 9.29 9.49
CA ILE A 133 24.51 8.47 8.70
C ILE A 133 23.19 8.31 9.45
N LEU A 134 22.10 8.16 8.71
CA LEU A 134 20.81 7.76 9.26
C LEU A 134 20.78 6.24 9.37
N GLU A 135 20.11 5.74 10.41
CA GLU A 135 19.92 4.32 10.61
C GLU A 135 18.61 3.84 9.99
N ASP A 136 17.59 4.71 10.00
CA ASP A 136 16.37 4.55 9.23
C ASP A 136 16.61 4.87 7.75
N ASP A 137 16.22 3.95 6.87
CA ASP A 137 16.38 4.09 5.41
C ASP A 137 15.12 4.66 4.71
N HIS A 138 14.11 5.07 5.47
CA HIS A 138 12.89 5.71 4.97
C HIS A 138 13.02 7.24 4.85
N THR A 139 14.18 7.79 5.17
CA THR A 139 14.46 9.22 5.18
C THR A 139 15.68 9.57 4.32
N ASP A 140 15.53 10.49 3.36
CA ASP A 140 16.68 11.00 2.59
C ASP A 140 17.43 12.05 3.42
N PRO A 141 18.70 11.82 3.80
CA PRO A 141 19.44 12.74 4.67
C PRO A 141 19.73 14.10 4.02
N ALA A 142 19.56 14.24 2.70
CA ALA A 142 19.94 15.44 1.95
C ALA A 142 19.23 16.73 2.42
N PHE A 143 18.05 16.61 3.03
CA PHE A 143 17.35 17.74 3.62
C PHE A 143 17.92 18.10 5.00
N ILE A 144 17.94 17.13 5.92
CA ILE A 144 18.22 17.39 7.34
C ILE A 144 19.69 17.78 7.58
N PHE A 145 20.63 17.19 6.84
CA PHE A 145 22.04 17.54 6.94
C PHE A 145 22.40 18.92 6.34
N LYS A 146 21.42 19.68 5.82
CA LYS A 146 21.59 21.10 5.49
C LYS A 146 21.15 22.03 6.61
N LYS A 147 20.72 21.47 7.75
CA LYS A 147 20.13 22.22 8.88
C LYS A 147 21.03 22.22 10.11
N TRP A 148 22.33 21.99 9.94
CA TRP A 148 23.31 22.02 11.02
C TRP A 148 23.40 23.39 11.69
N THR A 149 23.62 23.36 13.00
CA THR A 149 23.89 24.54 13.81
C THR A 149 25.39 24.70 14.00
N GLY A 150 26.03 25.36 13.04
CA GLY A 150 27.49 25.43 12.99
C GLY A 150 28.11 24.27 12.21
N GLU A 151 29.43 24.18 12.24
CA GLU A 151 30.18 23.14 11.52
C GLU A 151 30.21 21.86 12.36
N PRO A 152 29.67 20.73 11.87
CA PRO A 152 29.72 19.47 12.61
C PRO A 152 31.15 18.87 12.59
N PRO A 153 31.57 18.19 13.66
CA PRO A 153 30.85 17.99 14.91
C PRO A 153 30.84 19.28 15.75
N THR A 154 29.68 19.63 16.27
CA THR A 154 29.47 20.87 17.03
C THR A 154 29.84 20.70 18.51
N THR A 155 29.92 19.45 18.99
CA THR A 155 30.25 19.11 20.38
C THR A 155 31.38 18.09 20.42
N SER A 156 32.43 18.40 21.17
CA SER A 156 33.53 17.48 21.49
C SER A 156 33.97 17.76 22.93
N ASP A 157 34.16 16.71 23.74
CA ASP A 157 34.71 16.86 25.08
C ASP A 157 36.16 16.37 25.14
N LYS A 158 36.92 16.92 26.10
CA LYS A 158 38.31 16.59 26.36
C LYS A 158 38.44 16.19 27.81
N TYR A 159 38.91 14.98 28.07
CA TYR A 159 39.26 14.57 29.42
C TYR A 159 40.69 14.02 29.48
N GLN A 160 41.33 14.22 30.64
CA GLN A 160 42.62 13.62 30.98
C GLN A 160 42.36 12.64 32.11
N GLU A 161 42.83 11.39 31.96
CA GLU A 161 42.82 10.44 33.07
C GLU A 161 43.89 10.86 34.10
N ASN A 162 43.55 10.78 35.39
CA ASN A 162 44.48 11.16 36.46
C ASN A 162 45.76 10.31 36.39
N GLY A 163 46.88 10.96 36.09
CA GLY A 163 48.20 10.33 35.96
C GLY A 163 48.63 10.02 34.53
N ASP A 164 47.79 10.30 33.53
CA ASP A 164 48.13 10.18 32.11
C ASP A 164 48.21 11.58 31.47
N SER A 165 49.32 11.87 30.77
CA SER A 165 49.48 13.11 30.00
C SER A 165 48.68 13.13 28.69
N THR A 166 48.01 12.02 28.37
CA THR A 166 47.26 11.84 27.12
C THR A 166 45.89 12.51 27.22
N GLU A 167 45.66 13.52 26.38
CA GLU A 167 44.32 14.10 26.18
C GLU A 167 43.44 13.10 25.39
N ILE A 168 42.34 12.65 25.99
CA ILE A 168 41.32 11.83 25.30
C ILE A 168 40.22 12.77 24.79
N PHE A 169 39.87 12.64 23.52
CA PHE A 169 38.80 13.39 22.88
C PHE A 169 37.60 12.49 22.65
N THR A 170 36.46 12.86 23.23
CA THR A 170 35.16 12.24 22.91
C THR A 170 34.47 13.10 21.86
N ILE A 171 33.99 12.45 20.81
CA ILE A 171 33.24 13.10 19.73
C ILE A 171 31.75 12.86 19.95
N ALA A 172 30.93 13.85 19.60
CA ALA A 172 29.50 13.65 19.57
C ALA A 172 29.10 12.57 18.55
N GLU A 173 28.20 11.68 18.98
CA GLU A 173 27.82 10.50 18.21
C GLU A 173 26.32 10.43 17.88
N CYS A 174 25.51 11.27 18.54
CA CYS A 174 24.05 11.30 18.44
C CYS A 174 23.56 12.63 17.87
N LEU A 175 22.35 12.66 17.31
CA LEU A 175 21.73 13.88 16.76
C LEU A 175 20.47 14.32 17.53
N SER A 176 20.28 15.62 17.62
CA SER A 176 19.13 16.27 18.23
C SER A 176 18.62 17.44 17.40
N LEU A 177 17.34 17.77 17.57
CA LEU A 177 16.73 19.00 17.10
C LEU A 177 16.51 19.99 18.26
N ASN A 178 17.01 21.21 18.10
CA ASN A 178 16.99 22.28 19.10
C ASN A 178 16.16 23.49 18.65
N ASN A 179 15.58 24.21 19.62
CA ASN A 179 14.91 25.49 19.37
C ASN A 179 15.92 26.62 19.38
N LEU A 180 16.42 27.01 18.21
CA LEU A 180 17.50 27.99 18.10
C LEU A 180 17.03 29.39 17.68
N ILE A 181 15.74 29.70 17.83
CA ILE A 181 15.24 31.07 17.64
C ILE A 181 15.99 32.08 18.54
N ALA A 182 16.49 31.64 19.70
CA ALA A 182 17.30 32.47 20.58
C ALA A 182 18.69 32.81 20.03
N LEU A 183 19.23 32.06 19.06
CA LEU A 183 20.62 32.15 18.62
C LEU A 183 20.82 32.74 17.22
N GLY A 184 19.76 33.23 16.56
CA GLY A 184 19.86 33.98 15.30
C GLY A 184 20.49 33.23 14.12
N ASN A 185 20.79 31.94 14.26
CA ASN A 185 21.55 31.16 13.28
C ASN A 185 20.66 30.14 12.53
N GLN A 186 21.01 29.96 11.26
CA GLN A 186 20.35 29.04 10.33
C GLN A 186 20.72 27.58 10.66
N GLY A 187 19.88 26.90 11.44
CA GLY A 187 20.05 25.47 11.72
C GLY A 187 19.23 25.03 12.94
N ASN A 188 18.71 23.80 12.92
CA ASN A 188 18.03 23.18 14.08
C ASN A 188 18.71 21.87 14.50
N LEU A 189 19.53 21.28 13.63
CA LEU A 189 20.24 20.03 13.85
C LEU A 189 21.53 20.28 14.63
N LYS A 190 21.77 19.48 15.66
CA LYS A 190 22.98 19.53 16.47
C LYS A 190 23.33 18.12 16.94
N ASP A 191 24.61 17.81 16.98
CA ASP A 191 25.16 16.59 17.53
C ASP A 191 25.47 16.72 19.04
N PHE A 192 25.42 15.61 19.77
CA PHE A 192 25.74 15.53 21.19
C PHE A 192 26.40 14.21 21.58
N LEU A 193 27.02 14.16 22.77
CA LEU A 193 27.67 12.96 23.31
C LEU A 193 26.59 11.95 23.74
N CYS A 194 26.54 10.78 23.10
CA CYS A 194 25.60 9.72 23.46
C CYS A 194 25.94 9.14 24.83
N GLY A 195 24.93 8.92 25.68
CA GLY A 195 25.09 8.25 26.97
C GLY A 195 25.52 9.16 28.12
N GLU A 196 25.75 10.45 27.85
CA GLU A 196 25.99 11.45 28.87
C GLU A 196 24.72 12.27 29.12
N GLU A 197 24.36 12.45 30.39
CA GLU A 197 23.16 13.18 30.77
C GLU A 197 23.25 14.66 30.34
N PRO A 198 22.15 15.27 29.87
CA PRO A 198 22.18 16.64 29.31
C PRO A 198 22.64 17.72 30.29
N ASP A 199 22.37 17.56 31.59
CA ASP A 199 22.78 18.49 32.65
C ASP A 199 24.30 18.47 32.91
N LYS A 200 24.98 17.41 32.49
CA LYS A 200 26.44 17.29 32.48
C LYS A 200 27.08 17.91 31.24
N GLN A 201 26.30 18.16 30.19
CA GLN A 201 26.73 18.85 28.98
C GLN A 201 26.52 20.36 29.13
N VAL A 202 27.59 21.10 29.36
CA VAL A 202 27.55 22.55 29.67
C VAL A 202 26.77 23.34 28.60
N GLY A 203 25.67 23.96 29.01
CA GLY A 203 24.86 24.85 28.16
C GLY A 203 23.82 24.14 27.28
N GLU A 204 23.62 22.83 27.44
CA GLU A 204 22.58 22.09 26.73
C GLU A 204 21.21 22.23 27.39
N VAL A 205 20.17 22.19 26.56
CA VAL A 205 18.78 22.13 27.01
C VAL A 205 18.38 20.67 27.20
N ALA A 206 17.60 20.37 28.24
CA ALA A 206 17.10 19.01 28.49
C ALA A 206 16.28 18.45 27.30
N PHE A 207 16.27 17.12 27.17
CA PHE A 207 15.36 16.43 26.25
C PHE A 207 13.92 16.47 26.80
N PHE A 208 12.94 16.45 25.90
CA PHE A 208 11.56 16.12 26.27
C PHE A 208 11.02 14.90 25.53
N GLY A 209 11.77 14.38 24.57
CA GLY A 209 11.31 13.24 23.79
C GLY A 209 12.21 12.87 22.63
N VAL A 210 11.79 11.84 21.93
CA VAL A 210 12.42 11.29 20.73
C VAL A 210 11.44 11.36 19.56
N LEU A 211 11.94 11.65 18.36
CA LEU A 211 11.15 11.59 17.14
C LEU A 211 11.07 10.15 16.64
N CYS A 212 9.86 9.59 16.69
CA CYS A 212 9.58 8.25 16.20
C CYS A 212 8.85 8.32 14.85
N GLY A 213 9.20 7.41 13.96
CA GLY A 213 8.64 7.27 12.63
C GLY A 213 8.19 5.84 12.35
N LEU A 214 7.10 5.70 11.61
CA LEU A 214 6.66 4.42 11.08
C LEU A 214 6.06 4.62 9.70
N GLN A 215 6.16 3.58 8.87
CA GLN A 215 5.46 3.58 7.60
C GLN A 215 3.97 3.66 7.91
N SER A 216 3.25 4.56 7.22
CA SER A 216 1.79 4.60 7.37
C SER A 216 1.28 3.18 7.19
N ALA A 217 0.66 2.62 8.23
CA ALA A 217 0.41 1.19 8.32
C ALA A 217 -0.19 0.71 7.00
N ASP A 218 0.31 -0.43 6.50
CA ASP A 218 -0.28 -1.05 5.32
C ASP A 218 -1.80 -1.13 5.54
N PRO A 219 -2.59 -0.73 4.54
CA PRO A 219 -4.02 -0.62 4.68
C PRO A 219 -4.58 -1.93 5.25
N LYS A 220 -5.22 -1.86 6.42
CA LYS A 220 -5.72 -3.07 7.08
C LYS A 220 -6.98 -3.53 6.38
N CYS A 221 -7.04 -4.80 5.98
CA CYS A 221 -8.28 -5.39 5.53
C CYS A 221 -9.25 -5.61 6.70
N ALA A 222 -10.55 -5.63 6.40
CA ALA A 222 -11.55 -6.07 7.35
C ALA A 222 -11.30 -7.54 7.74
N GLU A 223 -11.81 -7.95 8.91
CA GLU A 223 -11.67 -9.33 9.38
C GLU A 223 -12.19 -10.33 8.32
N GLY A 224 -11.44 -11.40 8.09
CA GLY A 224 -11.73 -12.40 7.05
C GLY A 224 -11.26 -12.05 5.64
N PHE A 225 -10.73 -10.85 5.40
CA PHE A 225 -10.16 -10.45 4.11
C PHE A 225 -8.62 -10.42 4.14
N THR A 226 -8.00 -10.82 3.02
CA THR A 226 -6.55 -10.80 2.82
C THR A 226 -6.16 -9.65 1.89
N LEU A 227 -5.10 -8.91 2.23
CA LEU A 227 -4.59 -7.80 1.43
C LEU A 227 -3.77 -8.30 0.24
N PHE A 228 -4.03 -7.75 -0.94
CA PHE A 228 -3.26 -7.95 -2.16
C PHE A 228 -2.82 -6.61 -2.74
N HIS A 229 -1.59 -6.56 -3.22
CA HIS A 229 -1.08 -5.41 -3.98
C HIS A 229 -1.25 -5.65 -5.48
N ARG A 230 -1.81 -4.66 -6.16
CA ARG A 230 -2.11 -4.65 -7.59
C ARG A 230 -1.25 -3.63 -8.32
N THR A 231 -1.05 -3.87 -9.61
CA THR A 231 -0.47 -2.85 -10.50
C THR A 231 -1.59 -1.91 -10.93
N PRO A 232 -1.51 -0.60 -10.67
CA PRO A 232 -2.57 0.32 -11.05
C PRO A 232 -2.68 0.46 -12.58
N THR A 233 -3.87 0.22 -13.12
CA THR A 233 -4.18 0.40 -14.53
C THR A 233 -5.48 1.21 -14.67
N ALA A 234 -5.72 1.76 -15.86
CA ALA A 234 -7.00 2.41 -16.13
C ALA A 234 -8.20 1.43 -16.06
N LYS A 235 -7.97 0.12 -16.19
CA LYS A 235 -9.01 -0.91 -16.19
C LYS A 235 -9.43 -1.33 -14.78
N ASN A 236 -8.53 -1.24 -13.79
CA ASN A 236 -8.85 -1.49 -12.38
C ASN A 236 -9.06 -0.19 -11.58
N ASN A 237 -9.40 0.90 -12.26
CA ASN A 237 -9.61 2.22 -11.64
C ASN A 237 -8.40 2.68 -10.79
N PHE A 238 -7.18 2.36 -11.23
CA PHE A 238 -5.92 2.65 -10.54
C PHE A 238 -5.82 2.05 -9.11
N THR A 239 -6.50 0.94 -8.87
CA THR A 239 -6.47 0.23 -7.58
C THR A 239 -5.08 -0.33 -7.30
N LYS A 240 -4.49 0.06 -6.17
CA LYS A 240 -3.16 -0.39 -5.71
C LYS A 240 -3.24 -1.54 -4.72
N GLU A 241 -4.30 -1.53 -3.92
CA GLU A 241 -4.50 -2.41 -2.79
C GLU A 241 -5.94 -2.89 -2.80
N TRP A 242 -6.10 -4.19 -2.64
CA TRP A 242 -7.40 -4.84 -2.69
C TRP A 242 -7.47 -5.95 -1.67
N CYS A 243 -8.57 -5.99 -0.94
CA CYS A 243 -8.83 -6.99 0.09
C CYS A 243 -9.77 -8.04 -0.49
N ILE A 244 -9.35 -9.31 -0.49
CA ILE A 244 -10.15 -10.42 -1.02
C ILE A 244 -10.51 -11.41 0.10
N ALA A 245 -11.77 -11.84 0.12
CA ALA A 245 -12.27 -12.95 0.93
C ALA A 245 -12.98 -13.98 0.04
N VAL A 246 -12.93 -15.25 0.44
CA VAL A 246 -13.77 -16.32 -0.14
C VAL A 246 -14.84 -16.65 0.89
N VAL A 247 -16.10 -16.40 0.54
CA VAL A 247 -17.24 -16.56 1.44
C VAL A 247 -18.04 -17.78 1.03
N ASP A 248 -18.22 -18.73 1.94
CA ASP A 248 -19.09 -19.87 1.73
C ASP A 248 -20.56 -19.44 1.80
N SER A 249 -21.31 -19.74 0.74
CA SER A 249 -22.74 -19.46 0.65
C SER A 249 -23.43 -20.45 -0.29
N LYS A 250 -24.55 -21.01 0.16
CA LYS A 250 -25.44 -21.83 -0.70
C LYS A 250 -26.22 -21.00 -1.72
N LEU A 251 -26.12 -19.67 -1.64
CA LEU A 251 -26.79 -18.74 -2.55
C LEU A 251 -25.88 -18.31 -3.72
N SER A 252 -24.65 -18.80 -3.84
CA SER A 252 -23.73 -18.37 -4.91
C SER A 252 -23.97 -19.03 -6.28
N GLU A 253 -25.05 -19.79 -6.43
CA GLU A 253 -25.44 -20.43 -7.69
C GLU A 253 -25.97 -19.44 -8.75
N ASN A 254 -26.32 -18.23 -8.33
CA ASN A 254 -26.71 -17.12 -9.18
C ASN A 254 -25.78 -15.92 -8.97
N ARG A 255 -25.47 -15.20 -10.05
CA ARG A 255 -24.62 -14.01 -10.00
C ARG A 255 -25.22 -12.90 -9.14
N ASP A 256 -26.52 -12.64 -9.26
CA ASP A 256 -27.16 -11.57 -8.48
C ASP A 256 -27.17 -11.90 -6.99
N ASP A 257 -27.33 -13.18 -6.66
CA ASP A 257 -27.23 -13.67 -5.29
C ASP A 257 -25.79 -13.62 -4.79
N ALA A 258 -24.79 -13.97 -5.61
CA ALA A 258 -23.37 -13.86 -5.29
C ALA A 258 -22.96 -12.39 -5.05
N VAL A 259 -23.46 -11.46 -5.87
CA VAL A 259 -23.30 -10.01 -5.65
C VAL A 259 -23.91 -9.60 -4.31
N SER A 260 -25.12 -10.09 -4.01
CA SER A 260 -25.81 -9.81 -2.76
C SER A 260 -25.05 -10.33 -1.53
N VAL A 261 -24.44 -11.52 -1.63
CA VAL A 261 -23.57 -12.08 -0.57
C VAL A 261 -22.37 -11.16 -0.33
N CYS A 262 -21.69 -10.67 -1.36
CA CYS A 262 -20.57 -9.75 -1.15
C CYS A 262 -21.03 -8.40 -0.57
N ALA A 263 -22.21 -7.92 -0.96
CA ALA A 263 -22.76 -6.68 -0.46
C ALA A 263 -22.99 -6.70 1.07
N THR A 264 -23.31 -7.85 1.68
CA THR A 264 -23.46 -7.95 3.15
C THR A 264 -22.17 -7.67 3.91
N PHE A 265 -21.01 -7.79 3.26
CA PHE A 265 -19.69 -7.48 3.83
C PHE A 265 -19.15 -6.11 3.37
N GLY A 266 -20.00 -5.26 2.77
CA GLY A 266 -19.57 -3.98 2.19
C GLY A 266 -18.51 -4.18 1.10
N SER A 267 -18.65 -5.25 0.32
CA SER A 267 -17.72 -5.66 -0.73
C SER A 267 -18.48 -5.93 -2.04
N THR A 268 -17.75 -6.09 -3.13
CA THR A 268 -18.30 -6.48 -4.44
C THR A 268 -17.80 -7.86 -4.81
N ILE A 269 -18.52 -8.58 -5.68
CA ILE A 269 -17.97 -9.77 -6.32
C ILE A 269 -16.71 -9.37 -7.09
N THR A 270 -15.62 -10.14 -6.98
CA THR A 270 -14.31 -9.76 -7.54
C THR A 270 -13.78 -10.82 -8.50
N LEU A 271 -12.78 -10.41 -9.28
CA LEU A 271 -11.95 -11.28 -10.11
C LEU A 271 -10.49 -11.24 -9.61
N PRO A 272 -9.70 -12.30 -9.85
CA PRO A 272 -8.25 -12.25 -9.64
C PRO A 272 -7.55 -11.51 -10.78
N GLU A 273 -6.63 -10.59 -10.43
CA GLU A 273 -5.80 -9.84 -11.38
C GLU A 273 -4.40 -10.44 -11.59
N ASN A 274 -4.02 -11.41 -10.77
CA ASN A 274 -2.70 -12.02 -10.82
C ASN A 274 -2.73 -13.45 -10.26
N ALA A 275 -1.60 -14.15 -10.41
CA ALA A 275 -1.45 -15.53 -10.00
C ALA A 275 -1.67 -15.73 -8.48
N ASN A 276 -1.22 -14.79 -7.65
CA ASN A 276 -1.36 -14.90 -6.19
C ASN A 276 -2.82 -14.77 -5.75
N GLU A 277 -3.58 -13.85 -6.34
CA GLU A 277 -5.02 -13.72 -6.09
C GLU A 277 -5.77 -14.97 -6.56
N LEU A 278 -5.42 -15.50 -7.73
CA LEU A 278 -6.03 -16.73 -8.25
C LEU A 278 -5.74 -17.92 -7.33
N GLU A 279 -4.50 -18.09 -6.91
CA GLU A 279 -4.09 -19.15 -5.97
C GLU A 279 -4.82 -19.02 -4.62
N PHE A 280 -4.95 -17.81 -4.09
CA PHE A 280 -5.71 -17.58 -2.86
C PHE A 280 -7.18 -17.99 -3.00
N ILE A 281 -7.83 -17.58 -4.09
CA ILE A 281 -9.23 -17.93 -4.36
C ILE A 281 -9.37 -19.45 -4.47
N THR A 282 -8.47 -20.13 -5.17
CA THR A 282 -8.57 -21.58 -5.37
C THR A 282 -8.09 -22.41 -4.20
N LYS A 283 -7.27 -21.88 -3.29
CA LYS A 283 -6.86 -22.59 -2.07
C LYS A 283 -8.07 -23.09 -1.26
N ASN A 284 -9.17 -22.34 -1.30
CA ASN A 284 -10.42 -22.66 -0.62
C ASN A 284 -11.30 -23.71 -1.35
N ILE A 285 -10.87 -24.18 -2.52
CA ILE A 285 -11.54 -25.25 -3.27
C ILE A 285 -11.02 -26.62 -2.84
N ASN A 286 -11.91 -27.45 -2.29
CA ASN A 286 -11.68 -28.88 -2.09
C ASN A 286 -12.06 -29.66 -3.35
N ILE A 287 -11.08 -30.32 -3.97
CA ILE A 287 -11.23 -31.10 -5.21
C ILE A 287 -12.24 -32.25 -5.01
N ASN A 288 -12.31 -32.81 -3.80
CA ASN A 288 -13.20 -33.93 -3.49
C ASN A 288 -14.68 -33.53 -3.36
N ASP A 289 -14.97 -32.24 -3.14
CA ASP A 289 -16.33 -31.74 -2.91
C ASP A 289 -16.97 -31.13 -4.16
N ALA A 290 -16.27 -31.09 -5.30
CA ALA A 290 -16.69 -30.40 -6.52
C ALA A 290 -17.20 -28.96 -6.28
N LYS A 291 -16.60 -28.26 -5.32
CA LYS A 291 -16.96 -26.89 -4.94
C LYS A 291 -16.33 -25.89 -5.89
N LEU A 292 -17.14 -25.04 -6.49
CA LEU A 292 -16.71 -23.96 -7.36
C LEU A 292 -16.81 -22.63 -6.62
N VAL A 293 -15.90 -21.69 -6.94
CA VAL A 293 -15.97 -20.32 -6.43
C VAL A 293 -16.52 -19.41 -7.52
N ALA A 294 -17.65 -18.75 -7.25
CA ALA A 294 -18.17 -17.69 -8.10
C ALA A 294 -17.21 -16.49 -8.09
N VAL A 295 -16.90 -15.98 -9.26
CA VAL A 295 -16.11 -14.75 -9.45
C VAL A 295 -16.86 -13.82 -10.40
N ASP A 296 -16.46 -12.56 -10.46
CA ASP A 296 -17.15 -11.62 -11.34
C ASP A 296 -17.00 -12.00 -12.82
N GLY A 297 -17.96 -11.59 -13.64
CA GLY A 297 -17.99 -11.87 -15.07
C GLY A 297 -19.20 -12.68 -15.51
N GLU A 298 -19.95 -12.13 -16.46
CA GLU A 298 -21.04 -12.82 -17.13
C GLU A 298 -20.99 -12.61 -18.64
N VAL A 299 -21.24 -13.64 -19.42
CA VAL A 299 -21.30 -13.52 -20.89
C VAL A 299 -22.40 -12.52 -21.26
N THR A 300 -22.09 -11.51 -22.06
CA THR A 300 -23.07 -10.47 -22.41
C THR A 300 -24.29 -11.05 -23.13
N PRO A 301 -25.50 -10.46 -23.01
CA PRO A 301 -26.70 -10.96 -23.68
C PRO A 301 -26.54 -11.19 -25.19
N LYS A 302 -25.81 -10.29 -25.87
CA LYS A 302 -25.45 -10.44 -27.29
C LYS A 302 -24.65 -11.72 -27.54
N CYS A 303 -23.64 -11.98 -26.72
CA CYS A 303 -22.78 -13.15 -26.87
C CYS A 303 -23.42 -14.45 -26.40
N LYS A 304 -24.37 -14.40 -25.45
CA LYS A 304 -25.26 -15.54 -25.15
C LYS A 304 -26.07 -15.94 -26.38
N HIS A 305 -26.65 -14.97 -27.11
CA HIS A 305 -27.38 -15.25 -28.34
C HIS A 305 -26.49 -15.89 -29.42
N VAL A 306 -25.27 -15.36 -29.61
CA VAL A 306 -24.27 -15.96 -30.51
C VAL A 306 -23.96 -17.39 -30.10
N ALA A 307 -23.75 -17.67 -28.81
CA ALA A 307 -23.51 -19.02 -28.29
C ALA A 307 -24.70 -19.98 -28.47
N MET A 308 -25.92 -19.48 -28.61
CA MET A 308 -27.06 -20.36 -28.92
C MET A 308 -27.13 -20.71 -30.41
N LYS A 309 -26.70 -19.78 -31.28
CA LYS A 309 -26.66 -19.99 -32.74
C LYS A 309 -25.40 -20.74 -33.20
N HIS A 310 -24.29 -20.48 -32.53
CA HIS A 310 -22.96 -21.03 -32.80
C HIS A 310 -22.49 -21.82 -31.58
N ARG A 311 -21.80 -22.95 -31.79
CA ARG A 311 -21.31 -23.79 -30.69
C ARG A 311 -20.40 -23.06 -29.69
N TYR A 312 -19.83 -21.91 -30.03
CA TYR A 312 -19.04 -21.09 -29.12
C TYR A 312 -19.35 -19.61 -29.32
N ALA A 313 -19.38 -18.81 -28.24
CA ALA A 313 -19.60 -17.37 -28.29
C ALA A 313 -18.44 -16.66 -29.00
N ASN A 314 -17.21 -17.08 -28.69
CA ASN A 314 -15.98 -16.52 -29.24
C ASN A 314 -15.71 -16.90 -30.71
N SER A 315 -16.66 -17.56 -31.39
CA SER A 315 -16.54 -17.89 -32.82
C SER A 315 -16.80 -16.69 -33.74
N THR A 316 -17.16 -15.53 -33.20
CA THR A 316 -17.46 -14.31 -33.97
C THR A 316 -16.59 -13.15 -33.49
N LYS A 317 -16.27 -12.22 -34.41
CA LYS A 317 -15.48 -11.02 -34.08
C LYS A 317 -16.11 -10.16 -32.99
N ASP A 318 -17.44 -10.18 -32.89
CA ASP A 318 -18.22 -9.39 -31.95
C ASP A 318 -18.21 -9.92 -30.51
N CYS A 319 -17.72 -11.14 -30.29
CA CYS A 319 -17.73 -11.85 -29.01
C CYS A 319 -16.36 -12.42 -28.66
N GLN A 320 -15.30 -11.76 -29.10
CA GLN A 320 -13.93 -12.11 -28.73
C GLN A 320 -13.66 -11.82 -27.25
N MET A 321 -12.79 -12.62 -26.66
CA MET A 321 -12.37 -12.53 -25.25
C MET A 321 -11.94 -11.12 -24.85
N ASP A 322 -11.23 -10.44 -25.73
CA ASP A 322 -10.56 -9.19 -25.41
C ASP A 322 -11.48 -7.97 -25.39
N THR A 323 -12.66 -8.04 -26.03
CA THR A 323 -13.42 -6.82 -26.35
C THR A 323 -14.81 -6.76 -25.72
N LYS A 324 -15.66 -7.79 -25.85
CA LYS A 324 -17.09 -7.68 -25.50
C LYS A 324 -17.76 -8.97 -25.00
N LEU A 325 -16.97 -10.00 -24.72
CA LEU A 325 -17.54 -11.29 -24.34
C LEU A 325 -18.23 -11.26 -22.97
N PHE A 326 -17.59 -10.62 -21.98
CA PHE A 326 -18.08 -10.58 -20.60
C PHE A 326 -18.43 -9.16 -20.15
N GLU A 327 -19.40 -9.05 -19.26
CA GLU A 327 -19.70 -7.88 -18.44
C GLU A 327 -19.33 -8.14 -16.98
N TYR A 328 -18.92 -7.08 -16.27
CA TYR A 328 -18.36 -7.14 -14.92
C TYR A 328 -19.11 -6.15 -14.02
N TYR A 329 -19.31 -6.52 -12.76
CA TYR A 329 -19.88 -5.66 -11.72
C TYR A 329 -18.81 -4.80 -11.04
N ASP A 330 -17.61 -5.34 -10.78
CA ASP A 330 -16.54 -4.63 -10.10
C ASP A 330 -15.75 -3.75 -11.07
N SER A 331 -15.83 -2.44 -10.86
CA SER A 331 -15.04 -1.45 -11.60
C SER A 331 -13.57 -1.40 -11.19
N ASN A 332 -13.18 -2.08 -10.11
CA ASN A 332 -11.84 -2.02 -9.52
C ASN A 332 -11.01 -3.26 -9.86
N THR A 333 -11.48 -4.10 -10.80
CA THR A 333 -10.75 -5.28 -11.25
C THR A 333 -10.44 -5.28 -12.75
N ASP A 334 -9.17 -5.48 -13.09
CA ASP A 334 -8.70 -5.67 -14.46
C ASP A 334 -8.83 -7.15 -14.91
N PRO A 335 -9.73 -7.47 -15.87
CA PRO A 335 -9.96 -8.85 -16.28
C PRO A 335 -8.86 -9.39 -17.23
N THR A 336 -7.82 -8.62 -17.54
CA THR A 336 -6.79 -9.01 -18.51
C THR A 336 -6.09 -10.30 -18.10
N PHE A 337 -5.73 -10.45 -16.83
CA PHE A 337 -5.07 -11.66 -16.34
C PHE A 337 -5.98 -12.90 -16.48
N ILE A 338 -7.17 -12.86 -15.88
CA ILE A 338 -8.05 -14.03 -15.82
C ILE A 338 -8.48 -14.51 -17.22
N LYS A 339 -8.64 -13.60 -18.19
CA LYS A 339 -8.98 -13.95 -19.58
C LYS A 339 -7.94 -14.85 -20.24
N THR A 340 -6.66 -14.69 -19.88
CA THR A 340 -5.56 -15.53 -20.41
C THR A 340 -5.52 -16.93 -19.81
N GLN A 341 -6.28 -17.18 -18.75
CA GLN A 341 -6.29 -18.47 -18.05
C GLN A 341 -7.36 -19.43 -18.58
N PHE A 342 -8.27 -18.98 -19.45
CA PHE A 342 -9.25 -19.87 -20.09
C PHE A 342 -8.56 -20.81 -21.08
N ILE A 343 -8.75 -22.11 -20.88
CA ILE A 343 -8.21 -23.16 -21.76
C ILE A 343 -9.21 -23.49 -22.88
N ASP A 344 -10.49 -23.58 -22.52
CA ASP A 344 -11.54 -24.00 -23.44
C ASP A 344 -12.33 -22.82 -24.04
N PRO A 345 -12.84 -22.97 -25.29
CA PRO A 345 -13.74 -21.99 -25.87
C PRO A 345 -15.02 -21.80 -25.04
N ILE A 346 -15.46 -20.54 -24.93
CA ILE A 346 -16.63 -20.15 -24.13
C ILE A 346 -17.90 -20.18 -25.00
N PRO A 347 -19.04 -20.69 -24.49
CA PRO A 347 -19.21 -21.31 -23.18
C PRO A 347 -18.65 -22.73 -23.17
N ASN A 348 -17.88 -23.06 -22.13
CA ASN A 348 -17.28 -24.38 -21.95
C ASN A 348 -18.20 -25.36 -21.21
N ARG A 349 -19.38 -24.89 -20.76
CA ARG A 349 -20.48 -25.76 -20.29
C ARG A 349 -21.77 -25.52 -21.05
N ARG A 350 -22.43 -26.62 -21.42
CA ARG A 350 -23.71 -26.64 -22.13
C ARG A 350 -24.57 -27.77 -21.60
N SER A 351 -25.88 -27.55 -21.60
CA SER A 351 -26.83 -28.61 -21.29
C SER A 351 -28.10 -28.45 -22.12
N ALA A 352 -28.89 -29.50 -22.22
CA ALA A 352 -30.20 -29.46 -22.83
C ALA A 352 -31.19 -30.22 -21.95
N PHE A 353 -32.33 -29.59 -21.66
CA PHE A 353 -33.41 -30.21 -20.92
C PHE A 353 -34.57 -30.51 -21.87
N TYR A 354 -35.14 -31.70 -21.73
CA TYR A 354 -36.37 -32.10 -22.40
C TYR A 354 -37.43 -32.37 -21.35
N ASP A 355 -38.53 -31.63 -21.42
CA ASP A 355 -39.69 -31.85 -20.56
C ASP A 355 -40.68 -32.73 -21.34
N SER A 356 -41.04 -33.90 -20.82
CA SER A 356 -42.06 -34.76 -21.47
C SER A 356 -43.43 -34.08 -21.59
N SER A 357 -43.68 -33.02 -20.80
CA SER A 357 -44.92 -32.27 -20.73
C SER A 357 -45.00 -31.14 -21.75
N TYR A 358 -43.86 -30.75 -22.35
CA TYR A 358 -43.76 -29.70 -23.37
C TYR A 358 -42.77 -30.12 -24.46
N PRO A 359 -43.16 -30.23 -25.74
CA PRO A 359 -42.30 -30.71 -26.82
C PRO A 359 -41.14 -29.74 -27.20
N ILE A 360 -40.78 -28.81 -26.31
CA ILE A 360 -39.75 -27.80 -26.54
C ILE A 360 -38.46 -28.20 -25.82
N LYS A 361 -37.44 -28.54 -26.60
CA LYS A 361 -36.07 -28.72 -26.11
C LYS A 361 -35.49 -27.37 -25.67
N ARG A 362 -35.15 -27.22 -24.38
CA ARG A 362 -34.49 -26.02 -23.84
C ARG A 362 -32.99 -26.24 -23.82
N ASN A 363 -32.24 -25.37 -24.51
CA ASN A 363 -30.78 -25.40 -24.48
C ASN A 363 -30.27 -24.35 -23.50
N TYR A 364 -29.27 -24.73 -22.70
CA TYR A 364 -28.60 -23.88 -21.73
C TYR A 364 -27.11 -23.78 -22.08
N ALA A 365 -26.58 -22.59 -21.93
CA ALA A 365 -25.16 -22.30 -22.02
C ALA A 365 -24.71 -21.70 -20.69
N GLY A 366 -23.58 -22.16 -20.17
CA GLY A 366 -22.94 -21.51 -19.03
C GLY A 366 -22.59 -20.08 -19.40
N SER A 367 -22.89 -19.13 -18.54
CA SER A 367 -22.60 -17.71 -18.79
C SER A 367 -21.93 -17.01 -17.63
N CYS A 368 -21.95 -17.55 -16.41
CA CYS A 368 -21.32 -16.93 -15.24
C CYS A 368 -19.92 -17.47 -15.05
N MET A 369 -18.97 -16.60 -14.70
CA MET A 369 -17.61 -17.02 -14.43
C MET A 369 -17.50 -17.69 -13.06
N VAL A 370 -16.79 -18.81 -13.05
CA VAL A 370 -16.39 -19.52 -11.83
C VAL A 370 -14.93 -19.89 -11.94
N VAL A 371 -14.27 -20.10 -10.81
CA VAL A 371 -12.93 -20.69 -10.77
C VAL A 371 -13.03 -22.08 -10.18
N THR A 372 -12.33 -23.03 -10.81
CA THR A 372 -12.23 -24.42 -10.38
C THR A 372 -10.77 -24.86 -10.28
N LYS A 373 -10.55 -25.99 -9.59
CA LYS A 373 -9.33 -26.78 -9.70
C LYS A 373 -9.59 -27.94 -10.66
N SER A 374 -8.71 -28.09 -11.65
CA SER A 374 -8.72 -29.24 -12.56
C SER A 374 -7.45 -30.05 -12.35
N ASP A 375 -7.58 -31.35 -12.15
CA ASP A 375 -6.45 -32.27 -12.17
C ASP A 375 -6.20 -32.72 -13.62
N SER A 376 -5.11 -32.24 -14.21
CA SER A 376 -4.65 -32.69 -15.52
C SER A 376 -3.22 -33.22 -15.37
N ASN A 377 -3.00 -34.49 -15.71
CA ASN A 377 -1.66 -35.12 -15.70
C ASN A 377 -0.88 -34.98 -14.37
N ASN A 378 -1.51 -35.25 -13.22
CA ASN A 378 -0.94 -35.08 -11.88
C ASN A 378 -0.55 -33.62 -11.51
N VAL A 379 -1.04 -32.63 -12.25
CA VAL A 379 -0.90 -31.21 -11.91
C VAL A 379 -2.29 -30.63 -11.70
N THR A 380 -2.54 -30.14 -10.49
CA THR A 380 -3.76 -29.38 -10.18
C THR A 380 -3.57 -27.95 -10.70
N ILE A 381 -4.32 -27.58 -11.73
CA ILE A 381 -4.34 -26.24 -12.30
C ILE A 381 -5.62 -25.50 -11.92
N SER A 382 -5.49 -24.20 -11.64
CA SER A 382 -6.63 -23.32 -11.37
C SER A 382 -7.10 -22.73 -12.70
N VAL A 383 -8.34 -23.02 -13.10
CA VAL A 383 -8.87 -22.58 -14.39
C VAL A 383 -10.20 -21.85 -14.22
N PRO A 384 -10.40 -20.71 -14.89
CA PRO A 384 -11.71 -20.11 -15.01
C PRO A 384 -12.58 -20.94 -15.96
N GLU A 385 -13.85 -21.07 -15.61
CA GLU A 385 -14.87 -21.70 -16.45
C GLU A 385 -16.14 -20.84 -16.52
N THR A 386 -17.04 -21.21 -17.43
CA THR A 386 -18.41 -20.68 -17.46
C THR A 386 -19.38 -21.70 -16.90
N TYR A 387 -20.20 -21.28 -15.94
CA TYR A 387 -21.24 -22.06 -15.28
C TYR A 387 -22.63 -21.44 -15.50
N PHE A 388 -23.69 -22.20 -15.19
CA PHE A 388 -25.06 -21.71 -15.32
C PHE A 388 -25.35 -20.68 -14.23
N CYS A 389 -25.78 -19.48 -14.62
CA CYS A 389 -26.07 -18.36 -13.70
C CYS A 389 -27.34 -18.54 -12.85
N ASN A 390 -28.08 -19.64 -12.98
CA ASN A 390 -29.33 -19.88 -12.26
C ASN A 390 -29.30 -21.19 -11.47
N GLY A 391 -28.09 -21.69 -11.14
CA GLY A 391 -27.96 -22.94 -10.39
C GLY A 391 -28.56 -24.18 -11.07
N GLN A 392 -28.68 -25.25 -10.28
CA GLN A 392 -29.00 -26.65 -10.61
C GLN A 392 -30.31 -26.95 -11.37
N LEU A 393 -30.85 -26.08 -12.23
CA LEU A 393 -32.11 -26.38 -12.95
C LEU A 393 -32.00 -27.55 -13.95
N VAL A 394 -30.82 -28.13 -14.18
CA VAL A 394 -30.60 -29.10 -15.26
C VAL A 394 -30.05 -30.47 -14.83
N ASN A 395 -29.49 -30.64 -13.62
CA ASN A 395 -29.13 -31.98 -13.11
C ASN A 395 -28.75 -31.97 -11.61
N LYS A 396 -29.23 -32.93 -10.82
CA LYS A 396 -28.92 -33.07 -9.37
C LYS A 396 -27.47 -33.49 -9.05
N ASN A 397 -26.67 -33.84 -10.06
CA ASN A 397 -25.32 -34.40 -9.92
C ASN A 397 -24.20 -33.49 -10.44
N SER A 398 -24.46 -32.21 -10.70
CA SER A 398 -23.44 -31.27 -11.18
C SER A 398 -22.73 -30.54 -10.01
N ALA A 399 -21.46 -30.19 -10.20
CA ALA A 399 -20.64 -29.41 -9.26
C ALA A 399 -21.41 -28.21 -8.68
N ASN A 400 -21.28 -27.96 -7.37
CA ASN A 400 -22.01 -26.88 -6.70
C ASN A 400 -21.13 -25.64 -6.56
N VAL A 401 -21.63 -24.51 -7.04
CA VAL A 401 -21.07 -23.20 -6.70
C VAL A 401 -21.53 -22.90 -5.27
N GLN A 402 -20.61 -23.01 -4.31
CA GLN A 402 -20.93 -22.87 -2.87
C GLN A 402 -20.12 -21.80 -2.18
N SER A 403 -19.28 -21.09 -2.92
CA SER A 403 -18.49 -19.99 -2.39
C SER A 403 -18.44 -18.86 -3.41
N VAL A 404 -18.18 -17.64 -2.95
CA VAL A 404 -18.02 -16.45 -3.78
C VAL A 404 -16.75 -15.71 -3.39
N ALA A 405 -16.00 -15.22 -4.37
CA ALA A 405 -14.88 -14.31 -4.12
C ALA A 405 -15.40 -12.88 -4.02
N CYS A 406 -15.18 -12.26 -2.87
CA CYS A 406 -15.58 -10.89 -2.57
C CYS A 406 -14.35 -10.00 -2.41
N GLY A 407 -14.39 -8.82 -3.02
CA GLY A 407 -13.32 -7.84 -3.05
C GLY A 407 -13.77 -6.47 -2.52
N ARG A 408 -12.88 -5.79 -1.81
CA ARG A 408 -13.11 -4.41 -1.34
C ARG A 408 -11.81 -3.65 -1.17
N HIS A 409 -11.90 -2.32 -1.13
CA HIS A 409 -10.78 -1.52 -0.66
C HIS A 409 -10.48 -1.83 0.83
N PRO A 410 -9.21 -1.70 1.23
CA PRO A 410 -8.84 -1.75 2.63
C PRO A 410 -9.51 -0.65 3.48
N ASN A 411 -9.44 -0.81 4.80
CA ASN A 411 -10.05 0.11 5.75
C ASN A 411 -9.37 1.46 5.78
#